data_AF-A0A8H7V2W7-F1
#
_entry.id   AF-A0A8H7V2W7-F1
#
_cell.length_a   1.000
_cell.length_b   1.000
_cell.length_c   1.000
_cell.angle_alpha   90.00
_cell.angle_beta   90.00
_cell.angle_gamma   90.00
#
_symmetry.space_group_name_H-M   'P 1'
#
loop_
_entity.id
_entity.type
_entity.pdbx_description
1 polymer ?
#
loop_
_entity_poly.entity_id
_entity_poly.type
_entity_poly.pdbx_seq_one_letter_code
_entity_poly.pdbx_strand_id
1 'polypeptide(L)'
;MADLQGVDESDICRKGRWNNSSMNGAYLTGLPRGIMRSLAGFLQQDTFFLPRNTTIPPENLQAKLFPEASVWLSKIHEGHAEQTVSAEGFLKLLLTIRITFLQDSAFMQQKFPTHPIWKHDLFQDEEYL
;
A
#
# COMPACT_ATOMS: atom_id res chain seq x y z
N MET A 1 3.44 -0.29 -23.08
CA MET A 1 3.60 -1.73 -23.27
C MET A 1 4.85 -2.16 -22.50
N ALA A 2 4.80 -3.24 -21.71
CA ALA A 2 5.83 -3.61 -20.73
C ALA A 2 7.20 -3.91 -21.36
N ASP A 3 7.21 -4.34 -22.62
CA ASP A 3 8.41 -4.60 -23.43
C ASP A 3 9.32 -3.36 -23.58
N LEU A 4 8.73 -2.16 -23.52
CA LEU A 4 9.47 -0.88 -23.64
C LEU A 4 10.18 -0.46 -22.34
N GLN A 5 9.92 -1.17 -21.23
CA GLN A 5 10.49 -0.83 -19.90
C GLN A 5 11.59 -1.79 -19.44
N GLY A 6 12.07 -2.68 -20.32
CA GLY A 6 13.20 -3.58 -20.04
C GLY A 6 12.86 -4.78 -19.14
N VAL A 7 11.57 -5.04 -18.93
CA VAL A 7 11.09 -6.12 -18.08
C VAL A 7 11.46 -7.48 -18.69
N ASP A 8 11.99 -8.37 -17.85
CA ASP A 8 12.39 -9.72 -18.27
C ASP A 8 11.22 -10.51 -18.87
N GLU A 9 11.46 -11.17 -19.99
CA GLU A 9 10.45 -11.90 -20.75
C GLU A 9 9.77 -13.00 -19.92
N SER A 10 10.49 -13.60 -18.97
CA SER A 10 9.92 -14.61 -18.06
C SER A 10 8.84 -14.03 -17.15
N ASP A 11 8.96 -12.77 -16.74
CA ASP A 11 7.92 -12.09 -15.97
C ASP A 11 6.72 -11.77 -16.88
N ILE A 12 6.93 -11.34 -18.12
CA ILE A 12 5.84 -11.02 -19.07
C ILE A 12 4.98 -12.26 -19.34
N CYS A 13 5.64 -13.39 -19.57
CA CYS A 13 4.99 -14.69 -19.70
C CYS A 13 4.23 -15.12 -18.44
N ARG A 14 4.75 -14.82 -17.23
CA ARG A 14 4.03 -15.06 -15.96
C ARG A 14 2.72 -14.28 -15.86
N LYS A 15 2.70 -13.01 -16.29
CA LYS A 15 1.47 -12.19 -16.28
C LYS A 15 0.43 -12.69 -17.28
N GLY A 16 0.86 -13.12 -18.46
CA GLY A 16 -0.01 -13.66 -19.50
C GLY A 16 -0.46 -15.11 -19.28
N ARG A 17 0.12 -15.82 -18.29
CA ARG A 17 0.03 -17.29 -18.15
C ARG A 17 0.43 -18.04 -19.43
N TRP A 18 1.30 -17.44 -20.24
CA TRP A 18 1.75 -17.98 -21.52
C TRP A 18 3.06 -18.74 -21.34
N ASN A 19 3.04 -19.86 -20.63
CA ASN A 19 4.16 -20.79 -20.65
C ASN A 19 3.73 -22.20 -20.18
N ASN A 20 3.81 -23.19 -21.08
CA ASN A 20 3.69 -24.62 -20.80
C ASN A 20 5.05 -25.37 -20.77
N SER A 21 6.16 -24.70 -21.09
CA SER A 21 7.51 -25.27 -21.22
C SER A 21 8.44 -25.00 -20.04
N SER A 22 8.08 -24.15 -19.07
CA SER A 22 8.79 -24.05 -17.80
C SER A 22 8.20 -25.02 -16.78
N MET A 23 8.45 -26.32 -17.02
CA MET A 23 8.37 -27.38 -16.02
C MET A 23 9.53 -27.24 -15.00
N ASN A 24 9.67 -26.05 -14.38
CA ASN A 24 10.50 -25.85 -13.22
C ASN A 24 9.57 -25.56 -12.03
N GLY A 25 9.22 -26.67 -11.36
CA GLY A 25 8.81 -26.73 -9.96
C GLY A 25 7.61 -25.88 -9.57
N ALA A 26 6.41 -26.45 -9.70
CA ALA A 26 5.31 -26.56 -8.71
C ALA A 26 5.01 -25.43 -7.68
N TYR A 27 5.64 -24.27 -7.75
CA TYR A 27 5.55 -23.17 -6.79
C TYR A 27 5.87 -21.87 -7.54
N LEU A 28 4.91 -21.42 -8.36
CA LEU A 28 4.79 -19.99 -8.69
C LEU A 28 4.36 -19.25 -7.41
N THR A 29 5.18 -19.27 -6.35
CA THR A 29 4.86 -18.77 -5.00
C THR A 29 5.14 -17.27 -4.84
N GLY A 30 5.64 -16.61 -5.88
CA GLY A 30 5.94 -15.18 -5.86
C GLY A 30 5.09 -14.40 -6.86
N LEU A 31 4.52 -13.29 -6.40
CA LEU A 31 3.99 -12.26 -7.28
C LEU A 31 5.08 -11.78 -8.26
N PRO A 32 4.77 -11.48 -9.54
CA PRO A 32 5.75 -11.02 -10.54
C PRO A 32 6.18 -9.57 -10.24
N ARG A 33 7.08 -9.42 -9.24
CA ARG A 33 7.49 -8.12 -8.70
C ARG A 33 8.14 -7.21 -9.75
N GLY A 34 8.83 -7.77 -10.75
CA GLY A 34 9.39 -7.01 -11.86
C GLY A 34 8.31 -6.23 -12.61
N ILE A 35 7.26 -6.92 -13.04
CA ILE A 35 6.13 -6.27 -13.72
C ILE A 35 5.34 -5.38 -12.80
N MET A 36 5.04 -5.80 -11.57
CA MET A 36 4.26 -4.97 -10.66
C MET A 36 4.93 -3.61 -10.42
N ARG A 37 6.27 -3.59 -10.33
CA ARG A 37 7.05 -2.34 -10.24
C ARG A 37 6.99 -1.51 -11.52
N SER A 38 7.22 -2.14 -12.67
CA SER A 38 7.14 -1.48 -13.98
C SER A 38 5.76 -0.86 -14.23
N LEU A 39 4.68 -1.59 -13.92
CA LEU A 39 3.30 -1.09 -14.00
C LEU A 39 3.02 0.05 -13.04
N ALA A 40 3.65 0.04 -11.86
CA ALA A 40 3.57 1.13 -10.89
C ALA A 40 4.49 2.32 -11.26
N GLY A 41 5.17 2.29 -12.41
CA GLY A 41 6.01 3.38 -12.91
C GLY A 41 7.42 3.43 -12.31
N PHE A 42 7.83 2.41 -11.55
CA PHE A 42 9.18 2.32 -11.00
C PHE A 42 10.17 1.81 -12.06
N LEU A 43 11.37 2.40 -12.07
CA LEU A 43 12.48 1.88 -12.87
C LEU A 43 12.97 0.54 -12.30
N GLN A 44 13.51 -0.30 -13.17
CA GLN A 44 14.02 -1.65 -12.82
C GLN A 44 15.35 -1.62 -12.05
N GLN A 45 15.94 -0.43 -11.83
CA GLN A 45 17.25 -0.24 -11.20
C GLN A 45 17.26 -0.45 -9.68
N ASP A 46 18.49 -0.63 -9.16
CA ASP A 46 18.83 -1.38 -7.96
C ASP A 46 18.82 -0.58 -6.63
N THR A 47 17.84 0.30 -6.42
CA THR A 47 17.74 1.00 -5.13
C THR A 47 16.33 1.03 -4.57
N PHE A 48 16.19 0.36 -3.43
CA PHE A 48 14.99 0.20 -2.59
C PHE A 48 14.48 1.52 -1.96
N PHE A 49 14.83 2.68 -2.52
CA PHE A 49 14.47 3.95 -1.93
C PHE A 49 13.04 4.30 -2.31
N LEU A 50 12.13 4.22 -1.34
CA LEU A 50 10.78 4.75 -1.41
C LEU A 50 10.77 6.10 -0.69
N PRO A 51 10.91 7.24 -1.41
CA PRO A 51 10.94 8.57 -0.78
C PRO A 51 9.72 8.81 0.11
N ARG A 52 8.57 8.22 -0.27
CA ARG A 52 7.30 8.33 0.44
C ARG A 52 7.31 7.75 1.85
N ASN A 53 8.25 6.86 2.20
CA ASN A 53 8.33 6.25 3.53
C ASN A 53 9.41 6.91 4.42
N THR A 54 9.76 8.16 4.17
CA THR A 54 10.80 8.87 4.94
C THR A 54 10.27 9.51 6.22
N THR A 55 8.98 9.83 6.28
CA THR A 55 8.33 10.45 7.44
C THR A 55 7.25 9.54 8.01
N ILE A 56 7.33 9.21 9.29
CA ILE A 56 6.27 8.45 9.99
C ILE A 56 5.38 9.48 10.70
N PRO A 57 4.08 9.59 10.36
CA PRO A 57 3.17 10.50 11.05
C PRO A 57 3.05 10.13 12.54
N PRO A 58 2.77 11.09 13.45
CA PRO A 58 2.56 10.80 14.87
C PRO A 58 1.46 9.75 15.12
N GLU A 59 1.63 8.88 16.11
CA GLU A 59 0.65 7.81 16.41
C GLU A 59 -0.72 8.35 16.83
N ASN A 60 -0.75 9.46 17.54
CA ASN A 60 -1.96 10.16 17.95
C ASN A 60 -2.77 10.64 16.72
N LEU A 61 -2.12 11.31 15.78
CA LEU A 61 -2.71 11.70 14.50
C LEU A 61 -3.17 10.49 13.68
N GLN A 62 -2.37 9.42 13.64
CA GLN A 62 -2.75 8.16 13.01
C GLN A 62 -4.04 7.58 13.62
N ALA A 63 -4.19 7.58 14.94
CA ALA A 63 -5.35 7.04 15.63
C ALA A 63 -6.66 7.77 15.28
N LYS A 64 -6.59 9.04 14.88
CA LYS A 64 -7.75 9.84 14.45
C LYS A 64 -8.32 9.40 13.10
N LEU A 65 -7.56 8.71 12.26
CA LEU A 65 -8.00 8.24 10.94
C LEU A 65 -8.33 6.74 10.96
N PHE A 66 -9.56 6.35 10.61
CA PHE A 66 -10.05 4.97 10.74
C PHE A 66 -9.91 4.38 12.17
N PRO A 67 -10.37 5.07 13.24
CA PRO A 67 -10.17 4.62 14.63
C PRO A 67 -10.71 3.20 14.88
N GLU A 68 -11.84 2.87 14.26
CA GLU A 68 -12.47 1.55 14.32
C GLU A 68 -11.55 0.44 13.82
N ALA A 69 -10.70 0.69 12.82
CA ALA A 69 -9.84 -0.36 12.26
C ALA A 69 -8.88 -0.94 13.31
N SER A 70 -8.32 -0.08 14.17
CA SER A 70 -7.49 -0.50 15.30
C SER A 70 -8.30 -1.26 16.35
N VAL A 71 -9.49 -0.78 16.69
CA VAL A 71 -10.37 -1.43 17.69
C VAL A 71 -10.77 -2.83 17.25
N TRP A 72 -11.20 -3.00 15.99
CA TRP A 72 -11.60 -4.30 15.45
C TRP A 72 -10.43 -5.25 15.32
N LEU A 73 -9.24 -4.75 14.97
CA LEU A 73 -8.05 -5.59 14.89
C LEU A 73 -7.66 -6.14 16.27
N SER A 74 -7.72 -5.30 17.32
CA SER A 74 -7.50 -5.75 18.70
C SER A 74 -8.55 -6.78 19.13
N LYS A 75 -9.83 -6.55 18.85
CA LYS A 75 -10.90 -7.52 19.17
C LYS A 75 -10.69 -8.89 18.52
N ILE A 76 -10.19 -8.92 17.28
CA ILE A 76 -9.84 -10.18 16.60
C ILE A 76 -8.68 -10.88 17.31
N HIS A 77 -7.61 -10.15 17.65
CA HIS A 77 -6.45 -10.73 18.34
C HIS A 77 -6.76 -11.19 19.77
N GLU A 78 -7.70 -10.54 20.45
CA GLU A 78 -8.17 -10.89 21.79
C GLU A 78 -9.20 -12.05 21.78
N GLY A 79 -9.62 -12.52 20.61
CA GLY A 79 -10.62 -13.59 20.48
C GLY A 79 -12.07 -13.13 20.75
N HIS A 80 -12.32 -11.82 20.78
CA HIS A 80 -13.65 -11.23 20.95
C HIS A 80 -14.42 -11.07 19.62
N ALA A 81 -13.81 -11.43 18.50
CA ALA A 81 -14.43 -11.44 17.18
C ALA A 81 -13.95 -12.65 16.35
N GLU A 82 -14.69 -13.00 15.31
CA GLU A 82 -14.33 -14.09 14.40
C GLU A 82 -12.99 -13.79 13.70
N GLN A 83 -12.01 -14.68 13.88
CA GLN A 83 -10.71 -14.54 13.23
C GLN A 83 -10.76 -15.12 11.82
N THR A 84 -10.91 -14.24 10.84
CA THR A 84 -10.74 -14.61 9.42
C THR A 84 -9.50 -13.93 8.83
N VAL A 85 -8.77 -14.66 7.98
CA VAL A 85 -7.58 -14.13 7.29
C VAL A 85 -7.92 -12.86 6.49
N SER A 86 -9.11 -12.83 5.89
CA SER A 86 -9.59 -11.69 5.10
C SER A 86 -9.91 -10.47 5.95
N ALA A 87 -10.57 -10.63 7.11
CA ALA A 87 -10.86 -9.51 8.01
C ALA A 87 -9.58 -8.90 8.57
N GLU A 88 -8.67 -9.74 9.07
CA GLU A 88 -7.38 -9.30 9.60
C GLU A 88 -6.55 -8.59 8.51
N GLY A 89 -6.48 -9.18 7.30
CA GLY A 89 -5.80 -8.58 6.16
C GLY A 89 -6.39 -7.25 5.72
N PHE A 90 -7.71 -7.11 5.71
CA PHE A 90 -8.40 -5.87 5.36
C PHE A 90 -8.15 -4.77 6.40
N LEU A 91 -8.19 -5.08 7.69
CA LEU A 91 -7.90 -4.12 8.75
C LEU A 91 -6.44 -3.66 8.70
N LYS A 92 -5.49 -4.60 8.51
CA LYS A 92 -4.08 -4.28 8.29
C LYS A 92 -3.87 -3.40 7.06
N LEU A 93 -4.63 -3.63 5.98
CA LEU A 93 -4.61 -2.77 4.80
C LEU A 93 -5.08 -1.35 5.13
N LEU A 94 -6.19 -1.17 5.86
CA LEU A 94 -6.67 0.16 6.25
C LEU A 94 -5.65 0.90 7.13
N LEU A 95 -5.03 0.22 8.09
CA LEU A 95 -3.97 0.79 8.94
C LEU A 95 -2.71 1.16 8.13
N THR A 96 -2.42 0.42 7.07
CA THR A 96 -1.32 0.76 6.15
C THR A 96 -1.68 1.98 5.29
N ILE A 97 -2.89 2.01 4.75
CA ILE A 97 -3.39 3.14 3.94
C ILE A 97 -3.41 4.42 4.77
N ARG A 98 -3.76 4.32 6.06
CA ARG A 98 -3.76 5.44 7.00
C ARG A 98 -2.43 6.21 7.01
N ILE A 99 -1.31 5.49 7.11
CA ILE A 99 0.03 6.10 7.10
C ILE A 99 0.28 6.78 5.76
N THR A 100 0.04 6.07 4.65
CA THR A 100 0.29 6.62 3.31
C THR A 100 -0.60 7.82 2.99
N PHE A 101 -1.83 7.83 3.49
CA PHE A 101 -2.77 8.91 3.29
C PHE A 101 -2.31 10.19 4.00
N LEU A 102 -1.85 10.09 5.26
CA LEU A 102 -1.32 11.23 6.01
C LEU A 102 0.00 11.76 5.43
N GLN A 103 0.87 10.87 4.93
CA GLN A 103 2.09 11.27 4.23
C GLN A 103 1.76 12.05 2.94
N ASP A 104 0.86 11.49 2.13
CA ASP A 104 0.53 12.06 0.81
C ASP A 104 -0.37 13.31 0.96
N SER A 105 -1.14 13.44 2.04
CA SER A 105 -2.05 14.57 2.26
C SER A 105 -1.32 15.91 2.35
N ALA A 106 -0.12 15.96 2.93
CA ALA A 106 0.68 17.19 3.00
C ALA A 106 0.98 17.76 1.60
N PHE A 107 1.32 16.88 0.65
CA PHE A 107 1.55 17.26 -0.75
C PHE A 107 0.24 17.57 -1.48
N MET A 108 -0.81 16.77 -1.22
CA MET A 108 -2.11 16.95 -1.88
C MET A 108 -2.81 18.23 -1.43
N GLN A 109 -2.62 18.68 -0.19
CA GLN A 109 -3.18 19.93 0.32
C GLN A 109 -2.56 21.14 -0.40
N GLN A 110 -1.25 21.12 -0.65
CA GLN A 110 -0.58 22.16 -1.44
C GLN A 110 -1.03 22.15 -2.90
N LYS A 111 -1.20 20.96 -3.50
CA LYS A 111 -1.58 20.81 -4.90
C LYS A 111 -3.05 21.13 -5.17
N PHE A 112 -3.94 20.81 -4.22
CA PHE A 112 -5.39 20.94 -4.35
C PHE A 112 -6.00 21.62 -3.11
N PRO A 113 -5.66 22.88 -2.81
CA PRO A 113 -6.05 23.53 -1.56
C PRO A 113 -7.56 23.71 -1.37
N THR A 114 -8.33 23.66 -2.46
CA THR A 114 -9.79 23.82 -2.43
C THR A 114 -10.55 22.51 -2.23
N HIS A 115 -9.85 21.37 -2.13
CA HIS A 115 -10.51 20.07 -2.00
C HIS A 115 -11.29 19.98 -0.68
N PRO A 116 -12.55 19.50 -0.69
CA PRO A 116 -13.42 19.51 0.48
C PRO A 116 -12.91 18.63 1.63
N ILE A 117 -12.02 17.67 1.36
CA ILE A 117 -11.43 16.80 2.39
C ILE A 117 -10.68 17.60 3.45
N TRP A 118 -10.07 18.75 3.09
CA TRP A 118 -9.31 19.59 4.02
C TRP A 118 -10.17 20.37 5.02
N LYS A 119 -11.50 20.34 4.86
CA LYS A 119 -12.43 20.90 5.83
C LYS A 119 -12.64 19.99 7.04
N HIS A 120 -12.18 18.75 6.97
CA HIS A 120 -12.30 17.80 8.06
C HIS A 120 -11.36 18.18 9.22
N ASP A 121 -11.85 18.08 10.46
CA ASP A 121 -11.16 18.51 11.69
C ASP A 121 -9.74 17.94 11.83
N LEU A 122 -9.52 16.71 11.32
CA LEU A 122 -8.20 16.07 11.23
C LEU A 122 -7.10 16.98 10.66
N PHE A 123 -7.44 17.81 9.66
CA PHE A 123 -6.46 18.68 8.97
C PHE A 123 -6.30 20.05 9.65
N GLN A 124 -7.05 20.31 10.71
CA GLN A 124 -6.90 21.48 11.58
C GLN A 124 -6.17 21.12 12.88
N ASP A 125 -5.80 19.85 13.05
CA ASP A 125 -5.17 19.33 14.24
C ASP A 125 -3.74 19.87 14.42
N GLU A 126 -3.35 20.18 15.65
CA GLU A 126 -2.00 20.69 15.96
C GLU A 126 -0.90 19.70 15.59
N GLU A 127 -1.17 18.39 15.63
CA GLU A 127 -0.18 17.40 15.21
C GLU A 127 -0.06 17.26 13.69
N TYR A 128 -1.01 17.83 12.93
CA TYR A 128 -1.01 17.82 11.47
C TYR A 128 -0.34 19.06 10.87
N LEU A 129 -0.51 20.23 11.51
CA LEU A 129 -0.02 21.53 11.05
C LEU A 129 1.46 21.78 11.34
#